data_AF-A0A432H4A3-F1
#
_entry.id   AF-A0A432H4A3-F1
#
_cell.length_a   1.000
_cell.length_b   1.000
_cell.length_c   1.000
_cell.angle_alpha   90.00
_cell.angle_beta   90.00
_cell.angle_gamma   90.00
#
_symmetry.space_group_name_H-M   'P 1'
#
loop_
_entity.id
_entity.type
_entity.pdbx_description
1 polymer ?
#
loop_
_entity_poly.entity_id
_entity_poly.type
_entity_poly.pdbx_seq_one_letter_code
_entity_poly.pdbx_strand_id
1 'polypeptide(L)'
;LQLQDPLDEKFPSPWLLKQMPLDRSQVFQAELGPSEIYGGSLDGFFFADLSPGEGRFAGETSVERVDLSLGSRMLFRKQGVKGIAEGAARVHGIVGSTDSILGNGAFSIRDGNLAQIPIVAGVLLNPFEGLNRRNNRIKKADCEFSIHDQLFEFKGMGSIRLSSPAGKILGKGIVGFDKRLSLVMEPQTLGGAPLLSDIANRLLRFQIGGTLDEPEVGSRRKADPDNKE
;
A
#
# COMPACT_ATOMS: atom_id res chain seq x y z
N LEU A 1 -5.47 -15.17 -12.77
CA LEU A 1 -4.07 -15.52 -12.44
C LEU A 1 -3.91 -15.42 -10.93
N GLN A 2 -3.81 -16.55 -10.23
CA GLN A 2 -3.41 -16.56 -8.82
C GLN A 2 -1.89 -16.37 -8.81
N LEU A 3 -1.42 -15.22 -8.33
CA LEU A 3 0.00 -14.91 -8.19
C LEU A 3 0.45 -15.34 -6.79
N GLN A 4 1.54 -16.11 -6.73
CA GLN A 4 2.16 -16.61 -5.51
C GLN A 4 2.68 -15.47 -4.62
N ASP A 5 2.71 -15.72 -3.31
CA ASP A 5 3.11 -14.77 -2.28
C ASP A 5 4.61 -14.38 -2.45
N PRO A 6 4.93 -13.09 -2.68
CA PRO A 6 6.27 -12.68 -3.09
C PRO A 6 7.33 -12.67 -1.97
N LEU A 7 6.99 -13.05 -0.74
CA LEU A 7 7.78 -12.78 0.47
C LEU A 7 8.90 -13.79 0.81
N ASP A 8 8.97 -14.96 0.15
CA ASP A 8 9.90 -16.04 0.56
C ASP A 8 10.91 -16.50 -0.54
N GLU A 9 11.03 -15.78 -1.66
CA GLU A 9 11.89 -16.21 -2.78
C GLU A 9 13.27 -15.52 -2.78
N LYS A 10 14.34 -16.32 -2.97
CA LYS A 10 15.68 -15.78 -3.24
C LYS A 10 15.71 -15.05 -4.58
N PHE A 11 16.42 -13.92 -4.62
CA PHE A 11 16.65 -13.18 -5.86
C PHE A 11 17.79 -13.79 -6.69
N PRO A 12 17.71 -13.75 -8.03
CA PRO A 12 16.49 -13.50 -8.81
C PRO A 12 15.53 -14.70 -8.75
N SER A 13 14.24 -14.41 -8.63
CA SER A 13 13.17 -15.39 -8.55
C SER A 13 12.93 -16.09 -9.90
N PRO A 14 12.32 -17.29 -9.89
CA PRO A 14 11.88 -17.94 -11.11
C PRO A 14 10.89 -17.10 -11.94
N TRP A 15 10.15 -16.19 -11.30
CA TRP A 15 9.26 -15.27 -12.00
C TRP A 15 10.07 -14.26 -12.83
N LEU A 16 11.10 -13.66 -12.26
CA LEU A 16 11.91 -12.65 -12.95
C LEU A 16 12.72 -13.27 -14.10
N LEU A 17 13.28 -14.46 -13.88
CA LEU A 17 14.04 -15.18 -14.90
C LEU A 17 13.20 -15.52 -16.14
N LYS A 18 11.89 -15.75 -15.97
CA LYS A 18 10.95 -15.96 -17.09
C LYS A 18 10.67 -14.70 -17.90
N GLN A 19 10.90 -13.52 -17.34
CA GLN A 19 10.73 -12.25 -18.05
C GLN A 19 11.94 -11.88 -18.90
N MET A 20 13.11 -12.47 -18.62
CA MET A 20 14.34 -12.14 -19.34
C MET A 20 14.23 -12.49 -20.84
N PRO A 21 14.70 -11.62 -21.74
CA PRO A 21 14.74 -11.93 -23.16
C PRO A 21 15.72 -13.07 -23.46
N LEU A 22 15.47 -13.78 -24.58
CA LEU A 22 16.37 -14.82 -25.09
C LEU A 22 17.69 -14.21 -25.56
N ASP A 23 17.63 -13.07 -26.26
CA ASP A 23 18.81 -12.28 -26.59
C ASP A 23 19.16 -11.38 -25.41
N ARG A 24 20.39 -11.52 -24.90
CA ARG A 24 20.91 -10.76 -23.76
C ARG A 24 22.01 -9.79 -24.14
N SER A 25 22.26 -9.60 -25.43
CA SER A 25 23.35 -8.74 -25.94
C SER A 25 23.22 -7.28 -25.51
N GLN A 26 22.00 -6.80 -25.25
CA GLN A 26 21.72 -5.43 -24.80
C GLN A 26 20.99 -5.38 -23.44
N VAL A 27 21.11 -6.44 -22.63
CA VAL A 27 20.48 -6.46 -21.30
C VAL A 27 21.41 -5.83 -20.28
N PHE A 28 20.94 -4.75 -19.66
CA PHE A 28 21.45 -4.28 -18.40
C PHE A 28 20.78 -5.04 -17.26
N GLN A 29 21.56 -5.47 -16.27
CA GLN A 29 21.04 -6.13 -15.07
C GLN A 29 21.77 -5.61 -13.84
N ALA A 30 21.06 -5.51 -12.72
CA ALA A 30 21.65 -5.11 -11.47
C ALA A 30 20.91 -5.74 -10.28
N GLU A 31 21.71 -6.05 -9.27
CA GLU A 31 21.26 -6.50 -7.97
C GLU A 31 21.16 -5.30 -7.02
N LEU A 32 20.04 -5.21 -6.32
CA LEU A 32 19.76 -4.22 -5.28
C LEU A 32 19.94 -4.90 -3.92
N GLY A 33 21.11 -5.46 -3.61
CA GLY A 33 21.29 -6.06 -2.29
C GLY A 33 22.54 -6.90 -2.07
N PRO A 34 22.82 -7.27 -0.79
CA PRO A 34 22.09 -6.79 0.40
C PRO A 34 22.55 -5.38 0.82
N SER A 35 21.62 -4.43 0.86
CA SER A 35 21.84 -3.04 1.30
C SER A 35 21.01 -2.71 2.54
N GLU A 36 21.54 -1.86 3.43
CA GLU A 36 20.80 -1.42 4.62
C GLU A 36 19.90 -0.21 4.30
N ILE A 37 18.63 -0.27 4.68
CA ILE A 37 17.69 0.85 4.59
C ILE A 37 16.93 1.02 5.90
N TYR A 38 17.13 2.17 6.56
CA TYR A 38 16.50 2.51 7.84
C TYR A 38 16.54 1.36 8.88
N GLY A 39 17.72 0.74 9.05
CA GLY A 39 17.94 -0.37 9.99
C GLY A 39 17.38 -1.73 9.55
N GLY A 40 16.74 -1.81 8.39
CA GLY A 40 16.31 -3.05 7.74
C GLY A 40 17.18 -3.40 6.53
N SER A 41 16.84 -4.48 5.84
CA SER A 41 17.45 -4.86 4.57
C SER A 41 16.58 -4.46 3.38
N LEU A 42 17.26 -4.12 2.29
CA LEU A 42 16.71 -4.00 0.94
C LEU A 42 17.46 -4.99 0.07
N ASP A 43 16.70 -5.87 -0.55
CA ASP A 43 17.17 -6.85 -1.52
C ASP A 43 16.34 -6.74 -2.80
N GLY A 44 16.91 -7.14 -3.93
CA GLY A 44 16.18 -7.14 -5.18
C GLY A 44 17.07 -7.38 -6.39
N PHE A 45 16.41 -7.55 -7.53
CA PHE A 45 17.07 -7.70 -8.81
C PHE A 45 16.22 -7.04 -9.88
N PHE A 46 16.86 -6.39 -10.83
CA PHE A 46 16.17 -5.86 -12.01
C PHE A 46 17.01 -6.02 -13.26
N PHE A 47 16.33 -6.05 -14.40
CA PHE A 47 16.95 -5.95 -15.71
C PHE A 47 16.18 -4.98 -16.59
N ALA A 48 16.89 -4.43 -17.58
CA ALA A 48 16.32 -3.67 -18.68
C ALA A 48 17.01 -4.12 -19.97
N ASP A 49 16.21 -4.58 -20.93
CA ASP A 49 16.62 -4.72 -22.32
C ASP A 49 16.62 -3.33 -22.96
N LEU A 50 17.81 -2.90 -23.39
CA LEU A 50 18.03 -1.57 -23.96
C LEU A 50 17.90 -1.56 -25.49
N SER A 51 17.41 -2.65 -26.08
CA SER A 51 17.13 -2.74 -27.51
C SER A 51 16.17 -1.62 -27.96
N PRO A 52 16.47 -0.89 -29.05
CA PRO A 52 15.63 0.21 -29.52
C PRO A 52 14.19 -0.22 -29.83
N GLY A 53 13.20 0.55 -29.34
CA GLY A 53 11.79 0.44 -29.74
C GLY A 53 10.96 -0.66 -29.06
N GLU A 54 11.60 -1.70 -28.50
CA GLU A 54 10.89 -2.83 -27.87
C GLU A 54 11.48 -3.28 -26.52
N GLY A 55 12.49 -2.56 -26.02
CA GLY A 55 13.16 -2.86 -24.76
C GLY A 55 12.16 -3.07 -23.61
N ARG A 56 12.26 -4.21 -22.95
CA ARG A 56 11.46 -4.56 -21.78
C ARG A 56 12.28 -4.47 -20.51
N PHE A 57 11.64 -4.13 -19.41
CA PHE A 57 12.26 -4.23 -18.10
C PHE A 57 11.41 -5.09 -17.19
N ALA A 58 12.06 -5.72 -16.21
CA ALA A 58 11.38 -6.27 -15.06
C ALA A 58 12.27 -6.13 -13.83
N GLY A 59 11.64 -6.05 -12.68
CA GLY A 59 12.34 -5.96 -11.41
C GLY A 59 11.50 -6.50 -10.29
N GLU A 60 12.18 -6.91 -9.24
CA GLU A 60 11.59 -7.37 -8.00
C GLU A 60 12.45 -6.92 -6.83
N THR A 61 11.80 -6.67 -5.71
CA THR A 61 12.45 -6.19 -4.50
C THR A 61 11.71 -6.70 -3.28
N SER A 62 12.47 -6.91 -2.21
CA SER A 62 11.93 -7.05 -0.87
C SER A 62 12.62 -6.06 0.06
N VAL A 63 11.86 -5.61 1.05
CA VAL A 63 12.37 -4.90 2.21
C VAL A 63 11.97 -5.66 3.46
N GLU A 64 12.91 -5.85 4.37
CA GLU A 64 12.66 -6.56 5.62
C GLU A 64 13.10 -5.73 6.81
N ARG A 65 12.30 -5.79 7.87
CA ARG A 65 12.61 -5.19 9.18
C ARG A 65 12.96 -3.69 9.14
N VAL A 66 12.37 -2.93 8.23
CA VAL A 66 12.59 -1.48 8.08
C VAL A 66 11.99 -0.74 9.28
N ASP A 67 12.80 -0.01 10.05
CA ASP A 67 12.31 0.81 11.16
C ASP A 67 11.79 2.16 10.66
N LEU A 68 10.47 2.29 10.59
CA LEU A 68 9.80 3.50 10.13
C LEU A 68 10.14 4.73 10.99
N SER A 69 10.59 4.56 12.23
CA SER A 69 10.98 5.68 13.08
C SER A 69 12.22 6.40 12.56
N LEU A 70 13.17 5.67 11.96
CA LEU A 70 14.40 6.20 11.37
C LEU A 70 14.11 6.97 10.06
N GLY A 71 13.12 6.52 9.28
CA GLY A 71 12.74 7.13 8.01
C GLY A 71 11.57 8.13 8.08
N SER A 72 10.92 8.27 9.24
CA SER A 72 9.60 8.92 9.37
C SER A 72 9.50 10.32 8.74
N ARG A 73 10.49 11.17 8.98
CA ARG A 73 10.53 12.54 8.43
C ARG A 73 10.70 12.55 6.91
N MET A 74 11.49 11.64 6.35
CA MET A 74 11.73 11.57 4.91
C MET A 74 10.55 10.91 4.17
N LEU A 75 10.06 9.79 4.70
CA LEU A 75 9.02 8.98 4.07
C LEU A 75 7.62 9.61 4.18
N PHE A 76 7.30 10.23 5.32
CA PHE A 76 5.94 10.70 5.61
C PHE A 76 5.86 12.21 5.87
N ARG A 77 6.98 12.95 5.83
CA ARG A 77 7.05 14.38 6.20
C ARG A 77 6.48 14.68 7.60
N LYS A 78 6.43 13.65 8.46
CA LYS A 78 5.85 13.70 9.80
C LYS A 78 6.76 12.96 10.76
N GLN A 79 6.86 13.48 11.99
CA GLN A 79 7.55 12.80 13.07
C GLN A 79 6.60 11.86 13.81
N GLY A 80 7.17 10.87 14.50
CA GLY A 80 6.43 10.01 15.42
C GLY A 80 5.69 8.85 14.76
N VAL A 81 5.78 8.69 13.43
CA VAL A 81 5.49 7.42 12.77
C VAL A 81 6.53 6.41 13.24
N LYS A 82 6.06 5.24 13.66
CA LYS A 82 6.87 4.13 14.17
C LYS A 82 6.29 2.82 13.67
N GLY A 83 7.07 1.77 13.73
CA GLY A 83 6.70 0.41 13.36
C GLY A 83 7.81 -0.24 12.57
N ILE A 84 7.74 -1.56 12.48
CA ILE A 84 8.62 -2.37 11.64
C ILE A 84 7.85 -2.71 10.37
N ALA A 85 8.40 -2.32 9.23
CA ALA A 85 7.80 -2.53 7.92
C ALA A 85 8.54 -3.62 7.14
N GLU A 86 7.77 -4.40 6.42
CA GLU A 86 8.21 -5.44 5.50
C GLU A 86 7.37 -5.34 4.23
N GLY A 87 7.93 -5.71 3.09
CA GLY A 87 7.16 -5.72 1.86
C GLY A 87 7.95 -6.27 0.69
N ALA A 88 7.24 -6.65 -0.35
CA ALA A 88 7.82 -7.08 -1.59
C ALA A 88 6.97 -6.60 -2.77
N ALA A 89 7.63 -6.31 -3.88
CA ALA A 89 6.98 -5.89 -5.11
C ALA A 89 7.70 -6.47 -6.32
N ARG A 90 6.93 -6.73 -7.37
CA ARG A 90 7.42 -7.18 -8.68
C ARG A 90 6.76 -6.32 -9.75
N VAL A 91 7.54 -5.87 -10.72
CA VAL A 91 7.09 -5.01 -11.80
C VAL A 91 7.72 -5.42 -13.12
N HIS A 92 7.02 -5.20 -14.22
CA HIS A 92 7.55 -5.30 -15.56
C HIS A 92 6.87 -4.29 -16.49
N GLY A 93 7.50 -3.98 -17.61
CA GLY A 93 6.97 -3.03 -18.57
C GLY A 93 7.89 -2.83 -19.77
N ILE A 94 7.57 -1.82 -20.56
CA ILE A 94 8.34 -1.35 -21.71
C ILE A 94 9.17 -0.14 -21.28
N VAL A 95 10.45 -0.15 -21.63
CA VAL A 95 11.39 0.93 -21.35
C VAL A 95 10.86 2.22 -22.00
N GLY A 96 10.75 3.29 -21.19
CA GLY A 96 10.24 4.58 -21.63
C GLY A 96 8.71 4.73 -21.69
N SER A 97 7.95 3.70 -21.31
CA SER A 97 6.47 3.76 -21.26
C SER A 97 5.95 3.49 -19.84
N THR A 98 5.62 4.55 -19.11
CA THR A 98 5.03 4.46 -17.76
C THR A 98 3.68 3.75 -17.75
N ASP A 99 2.95 3.84 -18.85
CA ASP A 99 1.58 3.29 -18.98
C ASP A 99 1.60 1.77 -19.16
N SER A 100 2.76 1.21 -19.55
CA SER A 100 2.96 -0.23 -19.72
C SER A 100 3.31 -0.97 -18.43
N ILE A 101 3.48 -0.24 -17.33
CA ILE A 101 3.96 -0.81 -16.06
C ILE A 101 2.86 -1.67 -15.44
N LEU A 102 3.16 -2.95 -15.33
CA LEU A 102 2.34 -3.95 -14.66
C LEU A 102 3.11 -4.55 -13.49
N GLY A 103 2.40 -4.94 -12.45
CA GLY A 103 3.04 -5.52 -11.28
C GLY A 103 2.09 -5.88 -10.16
N ASN A 104 2.66 -6.34 -9.06
CA ASN A 104 1.94 -6.62 -7.83
C ASN A 104 2.89 -6.61 -6.64
N GLY A 105 2.32 -6.48 -5.46
CA GLY A 105 3.10 -6.54 -4.24
C GLY A 105 2.24 -6.59 -3.00
N ALA A 106 2.93 -6.71 -1.87
CA ALA A 106 2.33 -6.64 -0.56
C ALA A 106 3.27 -5.89 0.38
N PHE A 107 2.69 -5.24 1.38
CA PHE A 107 3.46 -4.70 2.49
C PHE A 107 2.73 -4.92 3.80
N SER A 108 3.51 -5.02 4.86
CA SER A 108 3.02 -5.18 6.21
C SER A 108 3.77 -4.24 7.15
N ILE A 109 3.05 -3.71 8.14
CA ILE A 109 3.63 -2.93 9.23
C ILE A 109 3.18 -3.57 10.53
N ARG A 110 4.12 -3.73 11.46
CA ARG A 110 3.92 -4.27 12.81
C ARG A 110 4.36 -3.25 13.86
N ASP A 111 3.79 -3.39 15.05
CA ASP A 111 4.06 -2.55 16.23
C ASP A 111 4.03 -1.04 15.96
N GLY A 112 3.12 -0.65 15.08
CA GLY A 112 3.03 0.68 14.52
C GLY A 112 2.53 1.77 15.48
N ASN A 113 2.87 3.00 15.13
CA ASN A 113 2.17 4.21 15.55
C ASN A 113 1.68 4.95 14.30
N LEU A 114 0.71 4.35 13.59
CA LEU A 114 0.36 4.76 12.24
C LEU A 114 -0.68 5.88 12.18
N ALA A 115 -1.27 6.25 13.31
CA ALA A 115 -2.25 7.34 13.39
C ALA A 115 -1.71 8.71 12.94
N GLN A 116 -0.37 8.86 12.84
CA GLN A 116 0.30 10.05 12.35
C GLN A 116 0.47 10.09 10.82
N ILE A 117 0.24 8.96 10.13
CA ILE A 117 0.30 8.90 8.68
C ILE A 117 -0.96 9.60 8.14
N PRO A 118 -0.85 10.60 7.24
CA PRO A 118 -1.99 11.41 6.80
C PRO A 118 -3.22 10.61 6.39
N ILE A 119 -3.02 9.55 5.59
CA ILE A 119 -4.11 8.71 5.10
C ILE A 119 -4.81 7.93 6.22
N VAL A 120 -4.07 7.53 7.25
CA VAL A 120 -4.59 6.84 8.43
C VAL A 120 -5.20 7.82 9.44
N ALA A 121 -4.67 9.04 9.53
CA ALA A 121 -5.24 10.09 10.35
C ALA A 121 -6.66 10.43 9.87
N GLY A 122 -6.86 10.55 8.56
CA GLY A 122 -8.20 10.71 7.96
C GLY A 122 -9.17 9.59 8.34
N VAL A 123 -8.70 8.34 8.33
CA VAL A 123 -9.48 7.17 8.76
C VAL A 123 -9.97 7.26 10.21
N LEU A 124 -9.17 7.85 11.11
CA LEU A 124 -9.47 7.89 12.55
C LEU A 124 -10.39 9.05 12.96
N LEU A 125 -10.50 10.10 12.14
CA LEU A 125 -11.25 11.31 12.46
C LEU A 125 -12.78 11.15 12.42
N ASN A 126 -13.33 10.04 11.90
CA ASN A 126 -14.78 9.91 11.67
C ASN A 126 -15.48 8.79 12.48
N PRO A 127 -14.94 7.56 12.59
CA PRO A 127 -15.62 6.47 13.31
C PRO A 127 -15.14 6.26 14.75
N PHE A 128 -14.00 6.84 15.13
CA PHE A 128 -13.30 6.51 16.38
C PHE A 128 -13.19 7.66 17.38
N GLU A 129 -13.72 8.86 17.08
CA GLU A 129 -13.68 10.02 18.00
C GLU A 129 -14.38 9.75 19.34
N GLY A 130 -15.40 8.87 19.37
CA GLY A 130 -16.11 8.47 20.58
C GLY A 130 -15.43 7.35 21.38
N LEU A 131 -14.46 6.64 20.81
CA LEU A 131 -13.72 5.56 21.47
C LEU A 131 -12.35 6.12 21.88
N ASN A 132 -12.12 6.20 23.20
CA ASN A 132 -10.87 6.61 23.86
C ASN A 132 -9.65 6.90 22.94
N ARG A 133 -9.30 8.19 22.77
CA ARG A 133 -8.12 8.68 22.00
C ARG A 133 -6.79 8.00 22.37
N ARG A 134 -6.70 7.35 23.53
CA ARG A 134 -5.51 6.62 23.99
C ARG A 134 -5.40 5.17 23.45
N ASN A 135 -6.52 4.52 23.06
CA ASN A 135 -6.54 3.10 22.67
C ASN A 135 -6.71 2.84 21.16
N ASN A 136 -7.03 3.86 20.34
CA ASN A 136 -7.23 3.72 18.88
C ASN A 136 -5.94 3.89 18.05
N ARG A 137 -4.81 3.42 18.59
CA ARG A 137 -3.56 3.41 17.83
C ARG A 137 -3.61 2.24 16.85
N ILE A 138 -3.68 2.53 15.54
CA ILE A 138 -3.45 1.51 14.51
C ILE A 138 -2.02 0.96 14.70
N LYS A 139 -1.95 -0.33 15.05
CA LYS A 139 -0.72 -1.06 15.37
C LYS A 139 -0.22 -1.90 14.21
N LYS A 140 -1.13 -2.33 13.34
CA LYS A 140 -0.78 -3.17 12.20
C LYS A 140 -1.45 -2.63 10.95
N ALA A 141 -0.72 -2.69 9.85
CA ALA A 141 -1.27 -2.49 8.52
C ALA A 141 -0.83 -3.68 7.65
N ASP A 142 -1.75 -4.22 6.87
CA ASP A 142 -1.47 -5.22 5.84
C ASP A 142 -2.12 -4.74 4.55
N CYS A 143 -1.37 -4.74 3.47
CA CYS A 143 -1.85 -4.29 2.17
C CYS A 143 -1.36 -5.21 1.07
N GLU A 144 -2.26 -5.52 0.14
CA GLU A 144 -1.98 -6.24 -1.10
C GLU A 144 -2.46 -5.39 -2.26
N PHE A 145 -1.64 -5.26 -3.30
CA PHE A 145 -1.93 -4.41 -4.44
C PHE A 145 -1.49 -5.01 -5.77
N SER A 146 -2.16 -4.59 -6.84
CA SER A 146 -1.70 -4.73 -8.22
C SER A 146 -1.29 -3.36 -8.78
N ILE A 147 -0.41 -3.35 -9.77
CA ILE A 147 -0.01 -2.17 -10.52
C ILE A 147 -0.49 -2.36 -11.96
N HIS A 148 -1.23 -1.38 -12.46
CA HIS A 148 -1.63 -1.28 -13.87
C HIS A 148 -2.11 0.14 -14.14
N ASP A 149 -2.12 0.57 -15.40
CA ASP A 149 -2.66 1.88 -15.82
C ASP A 149 -2.15 3.07 -14.99
N GLN A 150 -0.89 3.01 -14.51
CA GLN A 150 -0.28 3.99 -13.61
C GLN A 150 -0.96 4.13 -12.23
N LEU A 151 -1.61 3.06 -11.78
CA LEU A 151 -2.32 2.97 -10.50
C LEU A 151 -1.77 1.80 -9.68
N PHE A 152 -1.72 2.00 -8.37
CA PHE A 152 -1.74 0.93 -7.38
C PHE A 152 -3.22 0.64 -7.05
N GLU A 153 -3.71 -0.55 -7.40
CA GLU A 153 -5.06 -1.01 -7.09
C GLU A 153 -5.06 -1.96 -5.89
N PHE A 154 -5.85 -1.61 -4.87
CA PHE A 154 -6.17 -2.45 -3.72
C PHE A 154 -7.53 -3.11 -3.95
N LYS A 155 -7.51 -4.30 -4.57
CA LYS A 155 -8.69 -4.94 -5.15
C LYS A 155 -9.57 -5.69 -4.16
N GLY A 156 -10.65 -5.04 -3.73
CA GLY A 156 -11.68 -5.65 -2.90
C GLY A 156 -11.54 -5.31 -1.43
N MET A 157 -12.65 -5.38 -0.70
CA MET A 157 -12.68 -4.97 0.71
C MET A 157 -11.82 -5.92 1.53
N GLY A 158 -10.74 -5.40 2.13
CA GLY A 158 -9.76 -6.19 2.86
C GLY A 158 -8.40 -6.33 2.17
N SER A 159 -8.23 -5.76 0.97
CA SER A 159 -6.89 -5.55 0.38
C SER A 159 -6.09 -4.52 1.17
N ILE A 160 -6.75 -3.64 1.93
CA ILE A 160 -6.14 -2.83 2.98
C ILE A 160 -6.73 -3.30 4.31
N ARG A 161 -5.88 -3.62 5.29
CA ARG A 161 -6.31 -4.04 6.63
C ARG A 161 -5.53 -3.25 7.66
N LEU A 162 -6.22 -2.39 8.39
CA LEU A 162 -5.66 -1.66 9.53
C LEU A 162 -6.20 -2.29 10.81
N SER A 163 -5.32 -2.63 11.74
CA SER A 163 -5.72 -3.27 13.01
C SER A 163 -5.29 -2.46 14.23
N SER A 164 -6.19 -2.38 15.20
CA SER A 164 -5.96 -1.83 16.55
C SER A 164 -6.53 -2.80 17.59
N PRO A 165 -6.20 -2.62 18.89
CA PRO A 165 -6.85 -3.39 19.95
C PRO A 165 -8.37 -3.23 20.02
N ALA A 166 -8.92 -2.11 19.53
CA ALA A 166 -10.35 -1.81 19.57
C ALA A 166 -11.14 -2.40 18.37
N GLY A 167 -10.45 -2.82 17.31
CA GLY A 167 -11.10 -3.29 16.09
C GLY A 167 -10.21 -3.19 14.85
N LYS A 168 -10.80 -3.53 13.71
CA LYS A 168 -10.15 -3.52 12.41
C LYS A 168 -10.83 -2.52 11.48
N ILE A 169 -10.12 -2.09 10.45
CA ILE A 169 -10.66 -1.27 9.36
C ILE A 169 -10.20 -1.94 8.08
N LEU A 170 -11.17 -2.35 7.29
CA LEU A 170 -10.94 -2.95 5.98
C LEU A 170 -11.03 -1.84 4.93
N GLY A 171 -10.26 -1.96 3.85
CA GLY A 171 -10.24 -0.97 2.80
C GLY A 171 -9.99 -1.54 1.42
N LYS A 172 -10.29 -0.72 0.42
CA LYS A 172 -10.05 -0.96 -1.01
C LYS A 172 -9.93 0.37 -1.75
N GLY A 173 -9.42 0.36 -2.97
CA GLY A 173 -9.41 1.54 -3.83
C GLY A 173 -8.14 1.66 -4.65
N ILE A 174 -7.81 2.89 -5.05
CA ILE A 174 -6.67 3.17 -5.93
C ILE A 174 -5.81 4.31 -5.41
N VAL A 175 -4.53 4.26 -5.74
CA VAL A 175 -3.55 5.35 -5.58
C VAL A 175 -2.79 5.48 -6.90
N GLY A 176 -2.87 6.64 -7.55
CA GLY A 176 -2.16 6.92 -8.80
C GLY A 176 -0.69 7.26 -8.58
N PHE A 177 0.11 7.09 -9.65
CA PHE A 177 1.51 7.54 -9.67
C PHE A 177 1.61 9.07 -9.54
N ASP A 178 0.56 9.79 -9.93
CA ASP A 178 0.36 11.22 -9.71
C ASP A 178 0.01 11.58 -8.26
N LYS A 179 -0.02 10.59 -7.35
CA LYS A 179 -0.34 10.67 -5.93
C LYS A 179 -1.80 10.95 -5.60
N ARG A 180 -2.70 10.96 -6.58
CA ARG A 180 -4.14 11.04 -6.31
C ARG A 180 -4.63 9.72 -5.74
N LEU A 181 -5.57 9.76 -4.81
CA LEU A 181 -6.11 8.55 -4.20
C LEU A 181 -7.63 8.59 -4.11
N SER A 182 -8.23 7.41 -4.18
CA SER A 182 -9.65 7.18 -3.95
C SER A 182 -9.80 5.84 -3.24
N LEU A 183 -9.98 5.90 -1.92
CA LEU A 183 -10.12 4.74 -1.06
C LEU A 183 -11.51 4.67 -0.43
N VAL A 184 -12.00 3.47 -0.22
CA VAL A 184 -13.22 3.17 0.55
C VAL A 184 -12.82 2.32 1.74
N MET A 185 -13.21 2.76 2.93
CA MET A 185 -12.81 2.13 4.19
C MET A 185 -14.05 1.76 5.02
N GLU A 186 -13.99 0.61 5.69
CA GLU A 186 -15.08 0.02 6.47
C GLU A 186 -14.57 -0.44 7.85
N PRO A 187 -14.93 0.25 8.94
CA PRO A 187 -14.64 -0.19 10.30
C PRO A 187 -15.38 -1.49 10.65
N GLN A 188 -14.70 -2.37 11.37
CA GLN A 188 -15.21 -3.61 11.94
C GLN A 188 -14.94 -3.57 13.45
N THR A 189 -15.98 -3.34 14.25
CA THR A 189 -15.86 -3.35 15.72
C THR A 189 -15.81 -4.78 16.24
N LEU A 190 -14.94 -5.04 17.21
CA LEU A 190 -15.00 -6.27 18.01
C LEU A 190 -16.20 -6.14 18.95
N GLY A 191 -17.29 -6.86 18.68
CA GLY A 191 -18.60 -6.71 19.34
C GLY A 191 -18.61 -7.03 20.84
N GLY A 192 -18.08 -6.13 21.68
CA GLY A 192 -17.98 -6.30 23.13
C GLY A 192 -18.62 -5.21 23.99
N ALA A 193 -19.26 -4.18 23.40
CA ALA A 193 -19.92 -3.11 24.14
C ALA A 193 -21.44 -3.11 23.87
N PRO A 194 -22.29 -3.56 24.83
CA PRO A 194 -23.73 -3.74 24.62
C PRO A 194 -24.52 -2.47 24.34
N LEU A 195 -23.99 -1.28 24.67
CA LEU A 195 -24.70 -0.01 24.52
C LEU A 195 -24.49 0.67 23.17
N LEU A 196 -23.60 0.13 22.32
CA LEU A 196 -23.38 0.64 20.97
C LEU A 196 -24.10 -0.19 19.91
N SER A 197 -24.77 -1.29 20.26
CA SER A 197 -25.32 -2.26 19.29
C SER A 197 -26.27 -1.67 18.23
N ASP A 198 -27.03 -0.63 18.60
CA ASP A 198 -28.05 -0.06 17.70
C ASP A 198 -27.51 1.09 16.82
N ILE A 199 -26.34 1.64 17.15
CA ILE A 199 -25.62 2.64 16.33
C ILE A 199 -24.45 2.00 15.58
N ALA A 200 -23.83 0.96 16.15
CA ALA A 200 -22.62 0.29 15.63
C ALA A 200 -22.87 -0.54 14.36
N ASN A 201 -24.11 -0.95 14.10
CA ASN A 201 -24.48 -1.64 12.86
C ASN A 201 -24.85 -0.67 11.71
N ARG A 202 -24.82 0.65 11.92
CA ARG A 202 -24.73 1.60 10.80
C ARG A 202 -23.33 1.48 10.21
N LEU A 203 -23.21 0.65 9.17
CA LEU A 203 -22.09 0.47 8.25
C LEU A 203 -21.50 1.84 7.82
N LEU A 204 -20.59 2.39 8.62
CA LEU A 204 -19.89 3.64 8.34
C LEU A 204 -18.79 3.36 7.32
N ARG A 205 -19.19 3.16 6.07
CA ARG A 205 -18.26 3.29 4.94
C ARG A 205 -17.95 4.77 4.77
N PHE A 206 -16.67 5.10 4.73
CA PHE A 206 -16.21 6.44 4.40
C PHE A 206 -15.25 6.38 3.22
N GLN A 207 -15.21 7.48 2.49
CA GLN A 207 -14.34 7.63 1.33
C GLN A 207 -13.17 8.54 1.69
N ILE A 208 -11.99 8.19 1.22
CA ILE A 208 -10.82 9.04 1.28
C ILE A 208 -10.48 9.43 -0.15
N GLY A 209 -10.52 10.71 -0.44
CA GLY A 209 -10.11 11.29 -1.72
C GLY A 209 -8.90 12.20 -1.56
N GLY A 210 -8.60 12.96 -2.60
CA GLY A 210 -7.52 13.96 -2.58
C GLY A 210 -6.18 13.36 -2.99
N THR A 211 -5.11 13.76 -2.29
CA THR A 211 -3.74 13.31 -2.59
C THR A 211 -3.12 12.58 -1.41
N LEU A 212 -2.05 11.83 -1.62
CA LEU A 212 -1.31 11.16 -0.54
C LEU A 212 -0.78 12.14 0.52
N ASP A 213 -0.40 13.36 0.10
CA ASP A 213 0.09 14.41 0.98
C ASP A 213 -1.06 15.12 1.72
N GLU A 214 -2.21 15.29 1.06
CA GLU A 214 -3.40 15.98 1.58
C GLU A 214 -4.67 15.12 1.36
N PRO A 215 -4.87 14.06 2.16
CA PRO A 215 -6.04 13.20 2.04
C PRO A 215 -7.27 13.86 2.68
N GLU A 216 -8.41 13.78 1.99
CA GLU A 216 -9.69 14.31 2.45
C GLU A 216 -10.67 13.19 2.75
N VAL A 217 -11.41 13.32 3.86
CA VAL A 217 -12.39 12.31 4.29
C VAL A 217 -13.80 12.78 3.93
N GLY A 218 -14.40 12.11 2.95
CA GLY A 218 -15.81 12.28 2.63
C GLY A 218 -16.67 11.30 3.43
N SER A 219 -17.69 11.82 4.12
CA SER A 219 -18.87 10.99 4.41
C SER A 219 -19.75 10.95 3.16
N ARG A 220 -20.56 9.90 2.99
CA ARG A 220 -21.46 9.65 1.83
C ARG A 220 -22.53 10.74 1.59
N ARG A 221 -22.40 11.93 2.19
CA ARG A 221 -23.30 13.10 2.09
C ARG A 221 -22.80 14.20 1.14
N LYS A 222 -21.89 13.93 0.20
CA LYS A 222 -21.86 14.72 -1.04
C LYS A 222 -22.70 13.99 -2.06
N ALA A 223 -23.98 14.38 -2.11
CA ALA A 223 -24.84 14.08 -3.22
C ALA A 223 -24.16 14.59 -4.49
N ASP A 224 -24.18 13.75 -5.50
CA ASP A 224 -23.83 14.05 -6.88
C ASP A 224 -24.55 15.34 -7.32
N PRO A 225 -23.85 16.42 -7.71
CA PRO A 225 -24.52 17.62 -8.19
C PRO A 225 -25.16 17.44 -9.58
N ASP A 226 -24.92 16.33 -10.26
CA ASP A 226 -25.35 16.11 -11.65
C ASP A 226 -26.60 15.23 -11.82
N ASN A 227 -27.34 14.93 -10.75
CA ASN A 227 -28.71 14.41 -10.89
C ASN A 227 -29.71 15.57 -10.81
N LYS A 228 -29.84 16.30 -11.92
CA LYS A 228 -31.05 17.06 -12.24
C LYS A 228 -31.79 16.34 -13.36
N GLU A 229 -33.02 15.96 -13.03
CA GLU A 229 -34.20 15.64 -13.86
C GLU A 229 -33.98 15.07 -15.27
#